data_AF-A0A8J4UJX5-F1
#
_entry.id   AF-A0A8J4UJX5-F1
#
_cell.length_a   1.000
_cell.length_b   1.000
_cell.length_c   1.000
_cell.angle_alpha   90.00
_cell.angle_beta   90.00
_cell.angle_gamma   90.00
#
_symmetry.space_group_name_H-M   'P 1'
#
loop_
_entity.id
_entity.type
_entity.pdbx_description
1 polymer ?
#
loop_
_entity_poly.entity_id
_entity_poly.type
_entity_poly.pdbx_seq_one_letter_code
_entity_poly.pdbx_strand_id
1 'polypeptide(L)'
;NVIFPGAGDEGITEYKSVIYYQVKQPRWFETIKVAIPIEDVNRSHLRFTFKHRSSQDYKDRSEKIFALSFVKLMRYDGTTLRDGEHDLIVYKAEVKKLEDSSLYLSLPATKLELEEKGHFPTGKSSQNLGNCTISKDSFQIATLVCSTKLTQNVDLLGLLKWRSNTSLLQQNLRQLMKVDGGEVVKFLQDTLDALFNIMMENSDSDTFDTLVFDALVFIIGLIADRKFQHFNPVLETYIRKHFSATLAYTKLTKVLKNYVDHAEKLTDQLLKAMKALEYIFKFIVRSRVLFNQLYENKGESDFMESVRNLFTSFSIMMNSDAESTSMVKGAALKYVPTIVNDVKLVFDPKELSKLFSEFILKVPPGRLVKQKLYCMIDIVHSDLFTQHDCREILLPLMTDQLKLHLEQHEELEACCQLLSNILEVLYRSDVGPSQWHIQIIMEKLLRTVNRTVISLGRDSPLI
;
A
#
# COMPACT_ATOMS: atom_id res chain seq x y z
N ASN A 1 8.97 -32.96 -13.05
CA ASN A 1 9.95 -32.95 -11.94
C ASN A 1 9.74 -31.71 -11.09
N VAL A 2 8.71 -31.71 -10.25
CA VAL A 2 8.25 -30.52 -9.51
C VAL A 2 8.44 -30.64 -8.00
N ILE A 3 8.89 -31.80 -7.51
CA ILE A 3 9.12 -32.06 -6.08
C ILE A 3 10.61 -31.97 -5.80
N PHE A 4 11.00 -31.25 -4.75
CA PHE A 4 12.38 -31.01 -4.35
C PHE A 4 12.51 -31.35 -2.85
N PRO A 5 13.12 -32.50 -2.49
CA PRO A 5 13.16 -32.98 -1.11
C PRO A 5 14.13 -32.20 -0.20
N GLY A 6 15.12 -31.50 -0.76
CA GLY A 6 16.11 -30.73 -0.03
C GLY A 6 16.63 -29.51 -0.80
N ALA A 7 17.52 -28.75 -0.16
CA ALA A 7 18.17 -27.60 -0.79
C ALA A 7 19.29 -28.07 -1.72
N GLY A 8 19.07 -27.95 -3.04
CA GLY A 8 20.06 -28.32 -4.06
C GLY A 8 19.82 -29.68 -4.72
N ASP A 9 18.82 -30.43 -4.29
CA ASP A 9 18.44 -31.70 -4.93
C ASP A 9 17.74 -31.45 -6.27
N GLU A 10 17.91 -32.39 -7.21
CA GLU A 10 17.19 -32.37 -8.48
C GLU A 10 15.69 -32.60 -8.28
N GLY A 11 14.90 -32.03 -9.19
CA GLY A 11 13.46 -32.22 -9.17
C GLY A 11 13.08 -33.68 -9.47
N ILE A 12 12.19 -34.24 -8.66
CA ILE A 12 11.64 -35.59 -8.83
C ILE A 12 10.14 -35.55 -9.16
N THR A 13 9.59 -36.69 -9.59
CA THR A 13 8.15 -36.88 -9.87
C THR A 13 7.39 -37.52 -8.71
N GLU A 14 8.08 -38.33 -7.89
CA GLU A 14 7.51 -39.08 -6.78
C GLU A 14 8.46 -38.98 -5.59
N TYR A 15 7.95 -38.63 -4.42
CA TYR A 15 8.67 -38.66 -3.16
C TYR A 15 8.19 -39.82 -2.29
N LYS A 16 9.12 -40.49 -1.61
CA LYS A 16 8.84 -41.61 -0.69
C LYS A 16 9.41 -41.26 0.67
N SER A 17 8.56 -41.31 1.69
CA SER A 17 8.94 -40.99 3.05
C SER A 17 9.75 -42.09 3.72
N VAL A 18 10.31 -41.78 4.89
CA VAL A 18 10.95 -42.75 5.77
C VAL A 18 9.91 -43.74 6.30
N ILE A 19 10.30 -45.03 6.31
CA ILE A 19 9.48 -46.13 6.82
C ILE A 19 9.86 -46.39 8.29
N TYR A 20 8.93 -46.15 9.21
CA TYR A 20 9.12 -46.46 10.63
C TYR A 20 8.69 -47.91 10.93
N TYR A 21 9.64 -48.76 11.31
CA TYR A 21 9.40 -50.17 11.57
C TYR A 21 8.45 -50.38 12.77
N GLN A 22 7.30 -51.02 12.52
CA GLN A 22 6.25 -51.34 13.51
C GLN A 22 5.65 -50.15 14.28
N VAL A 23 5.83 -48.92 13.80
CA VAL A 23 5.23 -47.73 14.41
C VAL A 23 3.86 -47.45 13.79
N LYS A 24 2.79 -47.58 14.60
CA LYS A 24 1.40 -47.33 14.16
C LYS A 24 1.05 -45.84 14.03
N GLN A 25 1.82 -44.96 14.67
CA GLN A 25 1.62 -43.51 14.65
C GLN A 25 2.92 -42.82 14.21
N PRO A 26 3.31 -42.99 12.92
CA PRO A 26 4.53 -42.38 12.41
C PRO A 26 4.42 -40.86 12.47
N ARG A 27 5.52 -40.22 12.90
CA ARG A 27 5.68 -38.76 12.90
C ARG A 27 6.80 -38.42 11.92
N TRP A 28 6.44 -38.23 10.65
CA TRP A 28 7.43 -38.00 9.60
C TRP A 28 8.15 -36.66 9.75
N PHE A 29 7.40 -35.57 9.88
CA PHE A 29 7.95 -34.20 9.89
C PHE A 29 8.94 -33.93 8.73
N GLU A 30 8.72 -34.58 7.60
CA GLU A 30 9.50 -34.39 6.38
C GLU A 30 8.97 -33.17 5.64
N THR A 31 9.85 -32.24 5.29
CA THR A 31 9.50 -31.02 4.55
C THR A 31 10.03 -31.12 3.14
N ILE A 32 9.13 -30.98 2.15
CA ILE A 32 9.47 -31.02 0.73
C ILE A 32 8.96 -29.74 0.05
N LYS A 33 9.74 -29.21 -0.90
CA LYS A 33 9.34 -28.07 -1.72
C LYS A 33 8.67 -28.58 -2.98
N VAL A 34 7.46 -28.10 -3.28
CA VAL A 34 6.77 -28.39 -4.54
C VAL A 34 6.72 -27.11 -5.37
N ALA A 35 7.41 -27.08 -6.51
CA ALA A 35 7.48 -25.93 -7.40
C ALA A 35 6.76 -26.23 -8.71
N ILE A 36 5.55 -25.68 -8.85
CA ILE A 36 4.68 -25.88 -10.01
C ILE A 36 4.56 -24.54 -10.77
N PRO A 37 4.66 -24.54 -12.11
CA PRO A 37 4.36 -23.36 -12.93
C PRO A 37 2.97 -22.80 -12.61
N ILE A 38 2.84 -21.47 -12.60
CA ILE A 38 1.61 -20.79 -12.18
C ILE A 38 0.41 -21.21 -13.06
N GLU A 39 0.61 -21.39 -14.37
CA GLU A 39 -0.43 -21.86 -15.29
C GLU A 39 -0.99 -23.26 -15.01
N ASP A 40 -0.27 -24.06 -14.22
CA ASP A 40 -0.60 -25.45 -13.89
C ASP A 40 -1.12 -25.63 -12.47
N VAL A 41 -1.03 -24.60 -11.60
CA VAL A 41 -1.50 -24.70 -10.21
C VAL A 41 -3.00 -25.00 -10.14
N ASN A 42 -3.80 -24.39 -11.01
CA ASN A 42 -5.26 -24.52 -11.02
C ASN A 42 -5.76 -25.94 -11.34
N ARG A 43 -4.96 -26.73 -12.06
CA ARG A 43 -5.28 -28.09 -12.50
C ARG A 43 -4.48 -29.16 -11.75
N SER A 44 -3.72 -28.74 -10.73
CA SER A 44 -2.82 -29.59 -9.96
C SER A 44 -3.37 -29.88 -8.56
N HIS A 45 -3.03 -31.05 -8.05
CA HIS A 45 -3.31 -31.50 -6.68
C HIS A 45 -2.14 -32.34 -6.17
N LEU A 46 -1.97 -32.40 -4.85
CA LEU A 46 -1.05 -33.34 -4.23
C LEU A 46 -1.79 -34.64 -3.96
N ARG A 47 -1.19 -35.77 -4.34
CA ARG A 47 -1.72 -37.11 -4.11
C ARG A 47 -0.78 -37.87 -3.19
N PHE A 48 -1.31 -38.38 -2.09
CA PHE A 48 -0.60 -39.17 -1.09
C PHE A 48 -1.13 -40.60 -1.13
N THR A 49 -0.25 -41.57 -1.27
CA THR A 49 -0.61 -42.99 -1.32
C THR A 49 0.07 -43.73 -0.17
N PHE A 50 -0.67 -44.64 0.46
CA PHE A 50 -0.17 -45.41 1.58
C PHE A 50 0.04 -46.85 1.15
N LYS A 51 1.25 -47.36 1.39
CA LYS A 51 1.67 -48.72 1.07
C LYS A 51 2.41 -49.32 2.27
N HIS A 52 2.04 -50.53 2.65
CA HIS A 52 2.80 -51.30 3.64
C HIS A 52 4.13 -51.74 3.05
N ARG A 53 5.20 -51.67 3.86
CA ARG A 53 6.55 -52.08 3.44
C ARG A 53 7.06 -53.21 4.32
N SER A 54 7.52 -54.28 3.68
CA SER A 54 8.02 -55.47 4.37
C SER A 54 9.54 -55.48 4.38
N SER A 55 10.14 -55.95 5.48
CA SER A 55 11.58 -56.28 5.52
C SER A 55 11.94 -57.51 4.68
N GLN A 56 10.94 -58.24 4.18
CA GLN A 56 11.12 -59.40 3.30
C GLN A 56 10.80 -59.00 1.86
N ASP A 57 11.81 -59.00 0.98
CA ASP A 57 11.70 -58.51 -0.40
C ASP A 57 10.55 -59.14 -1.21
N TYR A 58 10.33 -60.45 -1.06
CA TYR A 58 9.27 -61.15 -1.79
C TYR A 58 7.87 -60.68 -1.36
N LYS A 59 7.67 -60.35 -0.07
CA LYS A 59 6.41 -59.79 0.42
C LYS A 59 6.25 -58.35 -0.02
N ASP A 60 7.29 -57.53 0.06
CA ASP A 60 7.24 -56.10 -0.28
C ASP A 60 6.82 -55.84 -1.73
N ARG A 61 7.28 -56.69 -2.64
CA ARG A 61 6.90 -56.64 -4.07
C ARG A 61 5.41 -56.90 -4.29
N SER A 62 4.77 -57.70 -3.43
CA SER A 62 3.34 -58.03 -3.52
C SER A 62 2.42 -57.01 -2.85
N GLU A 63 2.96 -56.17 -1.97
CA GLU A 63 2.20 -55.13 -1.27
C GLU A 63 1.68 -54.08 -2.26
N LYS A 64 0.38 -53.79 -2.15
CA LYS A 64 -0.31 -52.79 -2.99
C LYS A 64 -0.63 -51.55 -2.17
N ILE A 65 -0.96 -50.47 -2.88
CA ILE A 65 -1.51 -49.26 -2.25
C ILE A 65 -2.84 -49.65 -1.59
N PHE A 66 -2.99 -49.34 -0.30
CA PHE A 66 -4.19 -49.69 0.46
C PHE A 66 -5.07 -48.47 0.78
N ALA A 67 -4.53 -47.25 0.69
CA ALA A 67 -5.26 -46.02 0.92
C ALA A 67 -4.68 -44.83 0.14
N LEU A 68 -5.49 -43.78 0.01
CA LEU A 68 -5.14 -42.53 -0.66
C LEU A 68 -5.67 -41.32 0.12
N SER A 69 -4.91 -40.24 0.09
CA SER A 69 -5.34 -38.89 0.47
C SER A 69 -4.93 -37.91 -0.62
N PHE A 70 -5.60 -36.76 -0.71
CA PHE A 70 -5.23 -35.73 -1.67
C PHE A 70 -5.60 -34.34 -1.15
N VAL A 71 -5.02 -33.31 -1.75
CA VAL A 71 -5.43 -31.91 -1.55
C VAL A 71 -5.28 -31.13 -2.85
N LYS A 72 -6.28 -30.33 -3.20
CA LYS A 72 -6.24 -29.44 -4.37
C LYS A 72 -5.42 -28.20 -4.04
N LEU A 73 -4.59 -27.75 -4.98
CA LEU A 73 -3.75 -26.56 -4.76
C LEU A 73 -4.52 -25.25 -4.92
N MET A 74 -5.67 -25.31 -5.60
CA MET A 74 -6.59 -24.19 -5.77
C MET A 74 -7.97 -24.60 -5.26
N ARG A 75 -8.58 -23.70 -4.48
CA ARG A 75 -9.92 -23.85 -3.93
C ARG A 75 -10.96 -23.52 -5.00
N TYR A 76 -12.23 -23.85 -4.72
CA TYR A 76 -13.34 -23.61 -5.64
C TYR A 76 -13.59 -22.12 -5.90
N ASP A 77 -13.23 -21.25 -4.95
CA ASP A 77 -13.29 -19.79 -5.06
C ASP A 77 -12.13 -19.19 -5.89
N GLY A 78 -11.19 -20.03 -6.34
CA GLY A 78 -10.03 -19.66 -7.14
C GLY A 78 -8.82 -19.15 -6.35
N THR A 79 -8.90 -19.11 -5.00
CA THR A 79 -7.73 -18.82 -4.14
C THR A 79 -6.85 -20.06 -4.01
N THR A 80 -5.58 -19.88 -3.63
CA THR A 80 -4.70 -21.02 -3.36
C THR A 80 -5.07 -21.72 -2.06
N LEU A 81 -4.56 -22.94 -1.88
CA LEU A 81 -4.59 -23.64 -0.59
C LEU A 81 -4.07 -22.72 0.53
N ARG A 82 -4.77 -22.73 1.67
CA ARG A 82 -4.38 -21.92 2.84
C ARG A 82 -3.12 -22.48 3.50
N ASP A 83 -2.31 -21.59 4.03
CA ASP A 83 -1.18 -21.99 4.86
C ASP A 83 -1.65 -22.62 6.18
N GLY A 84 -0.84 -23.53 6.71
CA GLY A 84 -1.09 -24.21 7.97
C GLY A 84 -1.35 -25.71 7.81
N GLU A 85 -1.93 -26.30 8.85
CA GLU A 85 -2.20 -27.74 8.94
C GLU A 85 -3.49 -28.12 8.24
N HIS A 86 -3.48 -29.29 7.58
CA HIS A 86 -4.62 -29.86 6.89
C HIS A 86 -4.83 -31.31 7.33
N ASP A 87 -5.96 -31.58 7.97
CA ASP A 87 -6.41 -32.93 8.28
C ASP A 87 -7.05 -33.57 7.06
N LEU A 88 -6.28 -34.38 6.35
CA LEU A 88 -6.72 -35.02 5.12
C LEU A 88 -7.56 -36.27 5.42
N ILE A 89 -8.54 -36.52 4.55
CA ILE A 89 -9.33 -37.74 4.61
C ILE A 89 -8.53 -38.89 4.01
N VAL A 90 -8.51 -40.03 4.71
CA VAL A 90 -7.88 -41.27 4.22
C VAL A 90 -8.95 -42.15 3.57
N TYR A 91 -8.91 -42.23 2.25
CA TYR A 91 -9.83 -43.05 1.45
C TYR A 91 -9.29 -44.46 1.23
N LYS A 92 -10.17 -45.46 1.35
CA LYS A 92 -9.91 -46.86 1.01
C LYS A 92 -10.85 -47.29 -0.11
N ALA A 93 -10.28 -47.90 -1.16
CA ALA A 93 -10.99 -48.47 -2.29
C ALA A 93 -10.10 -49.50 -3.00
N GLU A 94 -10.62 -50.17 -4.05
CA GLU A 94 -9.81 -51.03 -4.91
C GLU A 94 -8.73 -50.22 -5.65
N VAL A 95 -7.55 -50.80 -5.86
CA VAL A 95 -6.37 -50.10 -6.42
C VAL A 95 -6.67 -49.38 -7.74
N LYS A 96 -7.39 -50.03 -8.67
CA LYS A 96 -7.77 -49.42 -9.96
C LYS A 96 -8.62 -48.15 -9.79
N LYS A 97 -9.45 -48.09 -8.75
CA LYS A 97 -10.32 -46.95 -8.46
C LYS A 97 -9.56 -45.83 -7.73
N LEU A 98 -8.56 -46.18 -6.93
CA LEU A 98 -7.67 -45.21 -6.27
C LEU A 98 -6.75 -44.49 -7.27
N GLU A 99 -6.47 -45.10 -8.42
CA GLU A 99 -5.64 -44.50 -9.46
C GLU A 99 -6.39 -43.47 -10.34
N ASP A 100 -7.72 -43.55 -10.40
CA ASP A 100 -8.55 -42.66 -11.22
C ASP A 100 -8.80 -41.31 -10.52
N SER A 101 -8.17 -40.26 -11.05
CA SER A 101 -8.30 -38.89 -10.53
C SER A 101 -9.70 -38.31 -10.64
N SER A 102 -10.47 -38.73 -11.64
CA SER A 102 -11.83 -38.19 -11.84
C SER A 102 -12.77 -38.58 -10.70
N LEU A 103 -12.56 -39.76 -10.10
CA LEU A 103 -13.38 -40.27 -9.01
C LEU A 103 -13.11 -39.52 -7.71
N TYR A 104 -11.85 -39.47 -7.25
CA TYR A 104 -11.57 -38.90 -5.93
C TYR A 104 -11.57 -37.37 -5.92
N LEU A 105 -11.27 -36.68 -7.03
CA LEU A 105 -11.30 -35.21 -7.07
C LEU A 105 -12.70 -34.62 -6.89
N SER A 106 -13.77 -35.41 -7.06
CA SER A 106 -15.15 -35.02 -6.75
C SER A 106 -15.47 -35.04 -5.25
N LEU A 107 -14.65 -35.73 -4.45
CA LEU A 107 -14.84 -35.92 -3.02
C LEU A 107 -14.19 -34.76 -2.23
N PRO A 108 -14.56 -34.57 -0.94
CA PRO A 108 -13.87 -33.65 -0.03
C PRO A 108 -12.42 -34.07 0.20
N ALA A 109 -11.49 -33.12 0.24
CA ALA A 109 -10.08 -33.42 0.52
C ALA A 109 -9.77 -33.49 2.02
N THR A 110 -10.38 -32.59 2.80
CA THR A 110 -10.11 -32.40 4.24
C THR A 110 -11.33 -32.72 5.08
N LYS A 111 -11.11 -33.02 6.37
CA LYS A 111 -12.21 -33.20 7.34
C LYS A 111 -13.07 -31.94 7.47
N LEU A 112 -12.46 -30.76 7.38
CA LEU A 112 -13.16 -29.48 7.41
C LEU A 112 -14.12 -29.32 6.22
N GLU A 113 -13.69 -29.65 5.00
CA GLU A 113 -14.58 -29.63 3.82
C GLU A 113 -15.73 -30.65 3.93
N LEU A 114 -15.52 -31.76 4.63
CA LEU A 114 -16.56 -32.77 4.87
C LEU A 114 -17.61 -32.24 5.86
N GLU A 115 -17.18 -31.56 6.93
CA GLU A 115 -18.06 -30.92 7.91
C GLU A 115 -18.88 -29.78 7.30
N GLU A 116 -18.26 -28.93 6.47
CA GLU A 116 -18.95 -27.84 5.74
C GLU A 116 -20.06 -28.36 4.81
N LYS A 117 -19.93 -29.58 4.29
CA LYS A 117 -20.95 -30.25 3.47
C LYS A 117 -22.04 -30.95 4.29
N GLY A 118 -22.07 -30.75 5.61
CA GLY A 118 -23.08 -31.31 6.51
C GLY A 118 -22.88 -32.79 6.85
N HIS A 119 -21.73 -33.37 6.51
CA HIS A 119 -21.37 -34.72 6.91
C HIS A 119 -20.67 -34.69 8.26
N PHE A 120 -21.46 -34.70 9.33
CA PHE A 120 -20.92 -34.86 10.67
C PHE A 120 -20.42 -36.30 10.86
N PRO A 121 -19.25 -36.51 11.46
CA PRO A 121 -18.83 -37.83 11.91
C PRO A 121 -19.67 -38.22 13.14
N THR A 122 -20.93 -38.59 12.94
CA THR A 122 -21.72 -39.26 13.97
C THR A 122 -21.10 -40.63 14.22
N GLY A 123 -20.77 -40.89 15.48
CA GLY A 123 -19.94 -42.01 15.88
C GLY A 123 -20.39 -43.38 15.34
N LYS A 124 -19.37 -44.19 15.04
CA LYS A 124 -19.36 -45.67 14.92
C LYS A 124 -19.66 -46.34 13.57
N SER A 125 -19.98 -45.64 12.48
CA SER A 125 -20.06 -46.29 11.14
C SER A 125 -19.03 -45.75 10.15
N SER A 126 -18.46 -46.67 9.34
CA SER A 126 -17.63 -46.31 8.19
C SER A 126 -18.54 -45.63 7.16
N GLN A 127 -18.34 -44.34 6.90
CA GLN A 127 -19.15 -43.62 5.93
C GLN A 127 -18.62 -43.92 4.52
N ASN A 128 -19.48 -44.49 3.67
CA ASN A 128 -19.21 -44.62 2.24
C ASN A 128 -19.65 -43.32 1.57
N LEU A 129 -18.71 -42.66 0.88
CA LEU A 129 -18.97 -41.45 0.12
C LEU A 129 -18.70 -41.76 -1.37
N GLY A 130 -19.77 -42.04 -2.10
CA GLY A 130 -19.68 -42.58 -3.46
C GLY A 130 -19.01 -43.96 -3.48
N ASN A 131 -18.00 -44.12 -4.34
CA ASN A 131 -17.27 -45.38 -4.56
C ASN A 131 -16.08 -45.60 -3.61
N CYS A 132 -15.87 -44.70 -2.63
CA CYS A 132 -14.76 -44.76 -1.68
C CYS A 132 -15.26 -44.87 -0.24
N THR A 133 -14.53 -45.62 0.58
CA THR A 133 -14.80 -45.75 2.01
C THR A 133 -13.87 -44.82 2.79
N ILE A 134 -14.45 -43.99 3.67
CA ILE A 134 -13.67 -43.12 4.56
C ILE A 134 -13.09 -43.95 5.70
N SER A 135 -11.76 -43.95 5.85
CA SER A 135 -11.09 -44.66 6.92
C SER A 135 -11.10 -43.88 8.24
N LYS A 136 -10.88 -44.61 9.35
CA LYS A 136 -10.67 -44.03 10.68
C LYS A 136 -9.21 -43.59 10.90
N ASP A 137 -8.32 -43.96 9.99
CA ASP A 137 -6.92 -43.55 10.01
C ASP A 137 -6.81 -42.03 9.84
N SER A 138 -5.80 -41.42 10.44
CA SER A 138 -5.58 -39.97 10.37
C SER A 138 -4.29 -39.66 9.63
N PHE A 139 -4.33 -38.66 8.77
CA PHE A 139 -3.17 -38.14 8.07
C PHE A 139 -3.24 -36.61 8.03
N GLN A 140 -2.16 -35.97 8.44
CA GLN A 140 -2.06 -34.52 8.53
C GLN A 140 -0.83 -34.05 7.73
N ILE A 141 -1.00 -32.95 7.01
CA ILE A 141 0.10 -32.23 6.35
C ILE A 141 0.12 -30.78 6.82
N ALA A 142 1.24 -30.09 6.62
CA ALA A 142 1.32 -28.64 6.76
C ALA A 142 1.81 -28.03 5.45
N THR A 143 1.22 -26.92 5.02
CA THR A 143 1.60 -26.22 3.79
C THR A 143 1.95 -24.76 4.03
N LEU A 144 2.88 -24.25 3.23
CA LEU A 144 3.24 -22.84 3.16
C LEU A 144 3.41 -22.44 1.70
N VAL A 145 2.55 -21.56 1.19
CA VAL A 145 2.47 -21.17 -0.22
C VAL A 145 3.17 -19.85 -0.47
N CYS A 146 4.33 -19.91 -1.13
CA CYS A 146 5.17 -18.76 -1.44
C CYS A 146 4.79 -18.01 -2.73
N SER A 147 3.54 -18.10 -3.21
CA SER A 147 3.14 -17.51 -4.51
C SER A 147 3.04 -15.99 -4.46
N THR A 148 3.75 -15.30 -5.34
CA THR A 148 3.64 -13.84 -5.58
C THR A 148 2.64 -13.48 -6.68
N LYS A 149 1.94 -14.48 -7.25
CA LYS A 149 0.93 -14.28 -8.31
C LYS A 149 -0.46 -14.83 -8.00
N LEU A 150 -0.58 -15.72 -7.04
CA LEU A 150 -1.86 -16.30 -6.61
C LEU A 150 -2.06 -16.04 -5.11
N THR A 151 -3.14 -15.34 -4.77
CA THR A 151 -3.48 -14.95 -3.39
C THR A 151 -4.30 -16.04 -2.68
N GLN A 152 -4.18 -16.07 -1.35
CA GLN A 152 -5.03 -16.88 -0.46
C GLN A 152 -6.29 -16.12 -0.01
N ASN A 153 -6.36 -14.82 -0.31
CA ASN A 153 -7.44 -13.94 0.11
C ASN A 153 -8.48 -13.76 -1.00
N VAL A 154 -9.73 -14.06 -0.69
CA VAL A 154 -10.85 -14.01 -1.65
C VAL A 154 -11.16 -12.58 -2.09
N ASP A 155 -11.10 -11.61 -1.17
CA ASP A 155 -11.41 -10.22 -1.46
C ASP A 155 -10.36 -9.60 -2.39
N LEU A 156 -9.08 -9.87 -2.14
CA LEU A 156 -7.99 -9.45 -3.03
C LEU A 156 -8.09 -10.13 -4.39
N LEU A 157 -8.41 -11.43 -4.44
CA LEU A 157 -8.61 -12.13 -5.70
C LEU A 157 -9.76 -11.52 -6.51
N GLY A 158 -10.86 -11.16 -5.84
CA GLY A 158 -12.01 -10.50 -6.45
C GLY A 158 -11.64 -9.18 -7.11
N LEU A 159 -10.73 -8.42 -6.50
CA LEU A 159 -10.17 -7.20 -7.12
C LEU A 159 -9.24 -7.53 -8.28
N LEU A 160 -8.31 -8.48 -8.15
CA LEU A 160 -7.37 -8.82 -9.22
C LEU A 160 -8.08 -9.41 -10.46
N LYS A 161 -9.20 -10.11 -10.25
CA LYS A 161 -10.06 -10.67 -11.31
C LYS A 161 -11.33 -9.85 -11.54
N TRP A 162 -11.30 -8.54 -11.25
CA TRP A 162 -12.50 -7.70 -11.31
C TRP A 162 -13.23 -7.72 -12.66
N ARG A 163 -12.50 -7.90 -13.78
CA ARG A 163 -13.09 -8.01 -15.13
C ARG A 163 -13.99 -9.24 -15.30
N SER A 164 -13.81 -10.28 -14.49
CA SER A 164 -14.65 -11.48 -14.54
C SER A 164 -16.03 -11.26 -13.94
N ASN A 165 -16.21 -10.27 -13.05
CA ASN A 165 -17.51 -9.93 -12.48
C ASN A 165 -17.60 -8.46 -12.06
N THR A 166 -17.91 -7.60 -13.03
CA THR A 166 -17.99 -6.13 -12.82
C THR A 166 -19.11 -5.71 -11.87
N SER A 167 -20.14 -6.53 -11.68
CA SER A 167 -21.26 -6.24 -10.77
C SER A 167 -20.85 -6.16 -9.30
N LEU A 168 -19.80 -6.88 -8.91
CA LEU A 168 -19.26 -6.91 -7.54
C LEU A 168 -18.13 -5.90 -7.32
N LEU A 169 -17.77 -5.10 -8.33
CA LEU A 169 -16.59 -4.24 -8.28
C LEU A 169 -16.61 -3.25 -7.11
N GLN A 170 -17.76 -2.60 -6.88
CA GLN A 170 -17.92 -1.66 -5.76
C GLN A 170 -17.72 -2.36 -4.41
N GLN A 171 -18.20 -3.60 -4.27
CA GLN A 171 -18.00 -4.40 -3.07
C GLN A 171 -16.53 -4.78 -2.92
N ASN A 172 -15.88 -5.25 -4.00
CA ASN A 172 -14.47 -5.66 -3.98
C ASN A 172 -13.54 -4.51 -3.55
N LEU A 173 -13.76 -3.30 -4.07
CA LEU A 173 -13.00 -2.11 -3.65
C LEU A 173 -13.18 -1.79 -2.15
N ARG A 174 -14.39 -1.97 -1.61
CA ARG A 174 -14.65 -1.78 -0.19
C ARG A 174 -14.04 -2.86 0.69
N GLN A 175 -13.99 -4.11 0.22
CA GLN A 175 -13.40 -5.23 0.96
C GLN A 175 -11.87 -5.19 0.92
N LEU A 176 -11.24 -4.64 -0.14
CA LEU A 176 -9.78 -4.45 -0.20
C LEU A 176 -9.26 -3.73 1.05
N MET A 177 -9.98 -2.70 1.52
CA MET A 177 -9.59 -1.92 2.71
C MET A 177 -9.67 -2.71 4.04
N LYS A 178 -10.11 -3.97 4.00
CA LYS A 178 -10.16 -4.90 5.14
C LYS A 178 -9.20 -6.08 5.00
N VAL A 179 -8.52 -6.21 3.86
CA VAL A 179 -7.54 -7.26 3.63
C VAL A 179 -6.32 -7.03 4.51
N ASP A 180 -5.71 -8.12 4.99
CA ASP A 180 -4.47 -8.02 5.75
C ASP A 180 -3.37 -7.33 4.93
N GLY A 181 -2.70 -6.35 5.55
CA GLY A 181 -1.69 -5.55 4.88
C GLY A 181 -0.54 -6.38 4.30
N GLY A 182 -0.18 -7.52 4.92
CA GLY A 182 0.85 -8.42 4.43
C GLY A 182 0.50 -9.04 3.09
N GLU A 183 -0.77 -9.37 2.87
CA GLU A 183 -1.24 -9.88 1.58
C GLU A 183 -1.27 -8.75 0.55
N VAL A 184 -1.74 -7.55 0.90
CA VAL A 184 -1.76 -6.40 -0.03
C VAL A 184 -0.36 -6.03 -0.52
N VAL A 185 0.64 -5.94 0.38
CA VAL A 185 2.01 -5.57 0.00
C VAL A 185 2.71 -6.65 -0.85
N LYS A 186 2.36 -7.93 -0.65
CA LYS A 186 2.86 -9.05 -1.47
C LYS A 186 2.45 -8.92 -2.94
N PHE A 187 1.26 -8.38 -3.19
CA PHE A 187 0.69 -8.14 -4.51
C PHE A 187 0.61 -6.64 -4.86
N LEU A 188 1.48 -5.80 -4.28
CA LEU A 188 1.37 -4.34 -4.37
C LEU A 188 1.23 -3.86 -5.82
N GLN A 189 2.11 -4.32 -6.70
CA GLN A 189 2.10 -3.94 -8.11
C GLN A 189 0.78 -4.35 -8.79
N ASP A 190 0.42 -5.63 -8.73
CA ASP A 190 -0.79 -6.14 -9.39
C ASP A 190 -2.06 -5.47 -8.82
N THR A 191 -2.06 -5.10 -7.54
CA THR A 191 -3.14 -4.37 -6.88
C THR A 191 -3.25 -2.93 -7.40
N LEU A 192 -2.13 -2.20 -7.47
CA LEU A 192 -2.11 -0.83 -7.99
C LEU A 192 -2.49 -0.80 -9.48
N ASP A 193 -1.99 -1.75 -10.28
CA ASP A 193 -2.35 -1.90 -11.68
C ASP A 193 -3.86 -2.14 -11.84
N ALA A 194 -4.45 -3.01 -11.01
CA ALA A 194 -5.89 -3.23 -11.01
C ALA A 194 -6.66 -1.95 -10.67
N LEU A 195 -6.26 -1.21 -9.63
CA LEU A 195 -6.90 0.03 -9.19
C LEU A 195 -6.90 1.11 -10.29
N PHE A 196 -5.75 1.36 -10.92
CA PHE A 196 -5.67 2.36 -11.98
C PHE A 196 -6.39 1.92 -13.26
N ASN A 197 -6.35 0.63 -13.61
CA ASN A 197 -7.16 0.12 -14.73
C ASN A 197 -8.66 0.30 -14.48
N ILE A 198 -9.14 0.04 -13.26
CA ILE A 198 -10.54 0.28 -12.88
C ILE A 198 -10.90 1.77 -13.07
N MET A 199 -10.03 2.67 -12.60
CA MET A 199 -10.23 4.12 -12.73
C MET A 199 -10.26 4.58 -14.21
N MET A 200 -9.46 3.96 -15.09
CA MET A 200 -9.42 4.30 -16.50
C MET A 200 -10.58 3.69 -17.31
N GLU A 201 -10.97 2.45 -17.03
CA GLU A 201 -12.04 1.74 -17.75
C GLU A 201 -13.46 2.17 -17.32
N ASN A 202 -13.61 2.78 -16.14
CA ASN A 202 -14.88 3.29 -15.64
C ASN A 202 -14.89 4.83 -15.61
N SER A 203 -14.50 5.45 -16.73
CA SER A 203 -14.28 6.90 -16.82
C SER A 203 -15.50 7.74 -16.43
N ASP A 204 -16.71 7.23 -16.66
CA ASP A 204 -17.97 7.96 -16.56
C ASP A 204 -18.54 8.00 -15.13
N SER A 205 -17.90 7.30 -14.18
CA SER A 205 -18.40 7.15 -12.81
C SER A 205 -17.46 7.77 -11.77
N ASP A 206 -17.86 8.93 -11.26
CA ASP A 206 -17.17 9.59 -10.12
C ASP A 206 -17.16 8.70 -8.85
N THR A 207 -18.09 7.75 -8.75
CA THR A 207 -18.14 6.78 -7.65
C THR A 207 -16.91 5.88 -7.63
N PHE A 208 -16.49 5.36 -8.78
CA PHE A 208 -15.31 4.49 -8.84
C PHE A 208 -14.02 5.27 -8.65
N ASP A 209 -13.94 6.50 -9.17
CA ASP A 209 -12.81 7.39 -8.91
C ASP A 209 -12.59 7.60 -7.41
N THR A 210 -13.67 7.82 -6.66
CA THR A 210 -13.64 7.99 -5.19
C THR A 210 -13.21 6.70 -4.48
N LEU A 211 -13.76 5.55 -4.84
CA LEU A 211 -13.41 4.26 -4.22
C LEU A 211 -11.97 3.84 -4.50
N VAL A 212 -11.48 4.09 -5.71
CA VAL A 212 -10.07 3.85 -6.05
C VAL A 212 -9.17 4.79 -5.27
N PHE A 213 -9.53 6.08 -5.15
CA PHE A 213 -8.79 7.03 -4.33
C PHE A 213 -8.70 6.59 -2.86
N ASP A 214 -9.82 6.16 -2.27
CA ASP A 214 -9.83 5.61 -0.89
C ASP A 214 -8.93 4.37 -0.75
N ALA A 215 -8.96 3.48 -1.74
CA ALA A 215 -8.09 2.30 -1.76
C ALA A 215 -6.59 2.68 -1.87
N LEU A 216 -6.25 3.69 -2.68
CA LEU A 216 -4.88 4.21 -2.79
C LEU A 216 -4.42 4.82 -1.47
N VAL A 217 -5.25 5.63 -0.82
CA VAL A 217 -4.98 6.22 0.51
C VAL A 217 -4.74 5.10 1.54
N PHE A 218 -5.56 4.04 1.51
CA PHE A 218 -5.38 2.88 2.37
C PHE A 218 -4.05 2.18 2.13
N ILE A 219 -3.69 1.87 0.88
CA ILE A 219 -2.43 1.20 0.54
C ILE A 219 -1.21 2.04 0.94
N ILE A 220 -1.23 3.35 0.66
CA ILE A 220 -0.15 4.26 1.06
C ILE A 220 -0.06 4.33 2.58
N GLY A 221 -1.20 4.39 3.27
CA GLY A 221 -1.28 4.34 4.73
C GLY A 221 -0.71 3.05 5.33
N LEU A 222 -0.92 1.90 4.68
CA LEU A 222 -0.30 0.63 5.07
C LEU A 222 1.23 0.70 4.95
N ILE A 223 1.77 1.21 3.84
CA ILE A 223 3.21 1.29 3.59
C ILE A 223 3.89 2.30 4.52
N ALA A 224 3.19 3.35 4.92
CA ALA A 224 3.66 4.32 5.91
C ALA A 224 3.79 3.73 7.34
N ASP A 225 3.14 2.60 7.62
CA ASP A 225 3.29 1.89 8.89
C ASP A 225 4.72 1.32 9.04
N ARG A 226 5.29 1.40 10.25
CA ARG A 226 6.62 0.85 10.57
C ARG A 226 6.74 -0.63 10.21
N LYS A 227 5.64 -1.39 10.27
CA LYS A 227 5.59 -2.80 9.87
C LYS A 227 5.94 -3.00 8.39
N PHE A 228 5.54 -2.07 7.52
CA PHE A 228 5.65 -2.22 6.06
C PHE A 228 6.55 -1.16 5.40
N GLN A 229 7.22 -0.30 6.17
CA GLN A 229 8.07 0.78 5.64
C GLN A 229 9.17 0.32 4.67
N HIS A 230 9.60 -0.94 4.74
CA HIS A 230 10.57 -1.53 3.81
C HIS A 230 10.02 -1.72 2.39
N PHE A 231 8.71 -1.55 2.18
CA PHE A 231 8.07 -1.53 0.87
C PHE A 231 8.04 -0.13 0.22
N ASN A 232 8.47 0.95 0.90
CA ASN A 232 8.58 2.28 0.27
C ASN A 232 9.40 2.26 -1.03
N PRO A 233 10.59 1.63 -1.11
CA PRO A 233 11.34 1.52 -2.36
C PRO A 233 10.60 0.77 -3.48
N VAL A 234 9.72 -0.17 -3.12
CA VAL A 234 8.90 -0.92 -4.09
C VAL A 234 7.82 -0.01 -4.69
N LEU A 235 7.14 0.78 -3.85
CA LEU A 235 6.17 1.78 -4.31
C LEU A 235 6.83 2.86 -5.19
N GLU A 236 7.98 3.37 -4.78
CA GLU A 236 8.79 4.32 -5.58
C GLU A 236 9.17 3.73 -6.95
N THR A 237 9.62 2.47 -6.97
CA THR A 237 9.96 1.78 -8.20
C THR A 237 8.74 1.59 -9.10
N TYR A 238 7.58 1.26 -8.52
CA TYR A 238 6.33 1.16 -9.26
C TYR A 238 5.95 2.48 -9.93
N ILE A 239 5.93 3.59 -9.18
CA ILE A 239 5.62 4.93 -9.71
C ILE A 239 6.57 5.29 -10.85
N ARG A 240 7.87 5.04 -10.68
CA ARG A 240 8.88 5.43 -11.67
C ARG A 240 8.86 4.54 -12.92
N LYS A 241 8.72 3.22 -12.78
CA LYS A 241 8.97 2.26 -13.87
C LYS A 241 7.74 1.54 -14.42
N HIS A 242 6.72 1.32 -13.61
CA HIS A 242 5.60 0.44 -13.98
C HIS A 242 4.29 1.19 -14.21
N PHE A 243 4.06 2.28 -13.48
CA PHE A 243 2.86 3.08 -13.59
C PHE A 243 2.70 3.68 -15.00
N SER A 244 1.52 3.50 -15.61
CA SER A 244 1.24 3.85 -17.01
C SER A 244 -0.06 4.64 -17.23
N ALA A 245 -0.81 4.99 -16.17
CA ALA A 245 -2.10 5.66 -16.32
C ALA A 245 -1.94 7.17 -16.59
N THR A 246 -2.07 7.56 -17.86
CA THR A 246 -1.80 8.93 -18.37
C THR A 246 -2.87 9.96 -18.02
N LEU A 247 -4.10 9.53 -17.70
CA LEU A 247 -5.21 10.40 -17.34
C LEU A 247 -5.56 10.33 -15.84
N ALA A 248 -4.79 9.60 -15.03
CA ALA A 248 -5.05 9.50 -13.60
C ALA A 248 -4.93 10.85 -12.88
N TYR A 249 -4.06 11.77 -13.35
CA TYR A 249 -3.89 13.08 -12.73
C TYR A 249 -5.19 13.89 -12.67
N THR A 250 -6.06 13.82 -13.69
CA THR A 250 -7.32 14.59 -13.72
C THR A 250 -8.28 14.07 -12.66
N LYS A 251 -8.44 12.75 -12.59
CA LYS A 251 -9.33 12.05 -11.66
C LYS A 251 -8.85 12.17 -10.21
N LEU A 252 -7.56 11.93 -9.95
CA LEU A 252 -6.97 12.05 -8.61
C LEU A 252 -7.08 13.48 -8.07
N THR A 253 -6.76 14.49 -8.90
CA THR A 253 -6.86 15.90 -8.50
C THR A 253 -8.32 16.29 -8.23
N LYS A 254 -9.26 15.84 -9.07
CA LYS A 254 -10.70 16.08 -8.90
C LYS A 254 -11.22 15.49 -7.59
N VAL A 255 -10.89 14.24 -7.27
CA VAL A 255 -11.34 13.59 -6.02
C VAL A 255 -10.72 14.27 -4.80
N LEU A 256 -9.41 14.56 -4.84
CA LEU A 256 -8.74 15.27 -3.75
C LEU A 256 -9.35 16.65 -3.51
N LYS A 257 -9.63 17.42 -4.58
CA LYS A 257 -10.31 18.70 -4.49
C LYS A 257 -11.69 18.55 -3.84
N ASN A 258 -12.47 17.56 -4.26
CA ASN A 258 -13.79 17.29 -3.67
C ASN A 258 -13.70 16.98 -2.17
N TYR A 259 -12.65 16.27 -1.71
CA TYR A 259 -12.45 16.00 -0.28
C TYR A 259 -12.14 17.28 0.48
N VAL A 260 -11.29 18.16 -0.08
CA VAL A 260 -10.93 19.45 0.52
C VAL A 260 -12.14 20.40 0.57
N ASP A 261 -12.92 20.48 -0.51
CA ASP A 261 -14.13 21.32 -0.57
C ASP A 261 -15.18 20.89 0.47
N HIS A 262 -15.23 19.61 0.80
CA HIS A 262 -16.16 19.04 1.78
C HIS A 262 -15.47 18.60 3.07
N ALA A 263 -14.38 19.28 3.46
CA ALA A 263 -13.53 18.92 4.59
C ALA A 263 -14.31 18.67 5.89
N GLU A 264 -15.37 19.44 6.17
CA GLU A 264 -16.18 19.27 7.37
C GLU A 264 -16.90 17.92 7.44
N LYS A 265 -17.41 17.43 6.30
CA LYS A 265 -18.15 16.15 6.21
C LYS A 265 -17.21 14.95 6.05
N LEU A 266 -16.08 15.15 5.40
CA LEU A 266 -15.10 14.10 5.05
C LEU A 266 -13.82 14.19 5.89
N THR A 267 -13.92 14.72 7.12
CA THR A 267 -12.76 15.03 7.97
C THR A 267 -11.81 13.84 8.10
N ASP A 268 -12.32 12.64 8.38
CA ASP A 268 -11.51 11.44 8.59
C ASP A 268 -10.84 10.94 7.29
N GLN A 269 -11.59 10.94 6.19
CA GLN A 269 -11.07 10.56 4.87
C GLN A 269 -10.00 11.53 4.41
N LEU A 270 -10.25 12.83 4.57
CA LEU A 270 -9.32 13.89 4.21
C LEU A 270 -8.05 13.85 5.07
N LEU A 271 -8.16 13.58 6.37
CA LEU A 271 -6.99 13.43 7.24
C LEU A 271 -6.09 12.27 6.78
N LYS A 272 -6.69 11.13 6.39
CA LYS A 272 -5.93 9.99 5.83
C LYS A 272 -5.30 10.37 4.48
N ALA A 273 -6.05 11.06 3.62
CA ALA A 273 -5.54 11.55 2.34
C ALA A 273 -4.37 12.53 2.51
N MET A 274 -4.44 13.43 3.49
CA MET A 274 -3.34 14.35 3.83
C MET A 274 -2.07 13.60 4.24
N LYS A 275 -2.19 12.54 5.04
CA LYS A 275 -1.03 11.70 5.42
C LYS A 275 -0.41 10.96 4.22
N ALA A 276 -1.21 10.67 3.19
CA ALA A 276 -0.79 10.01 1.96
C ALA A 276 -0.42 11.00 0.84
N LEU A 277 -0.47 12.32 1.11
CA LEU A 277 -0.47 13.37 0.08
C LEU A 277 0.78 13.36 -0.80
N GLU A 278 1.95 13.10 -0.20
CA GLU A 278 3.21 13.01 -0.93
C GLU A 278 3.12 11.98 -2.07
N TYR A 279 2.71 10.75 -1.77
CA TYR A 279 2.59 9.70 -2.79
C TYR A 279 1.42 9.93 -3.75
N ILE A 280 0.32 10.51 -3.30
CA ILE A 280 -0.77 10.92 -4.19
C ILE A 280 -0.25 11.90 -5.25
N PHE A 281 0.52 12.92 -4.83
CA PHE A 281 1.11 13.88 -5.76
C PHE A 281 2.17 13.25 -6.65
N LYS A 282 2.97 12.29 -6.17
CA LYS A 282 3.87 11.51 -7.04
C LYS A 282 3.12 10.79 -8.16
N PHE A 283 1.95 10.21 -7.88
CA PHE A 283 1.09 9.63 -8.93
C PHE A 283 0.54 10.70 -9.89
N ILE A 284 0.04 11.83 -9.39
CA ILE A 284 -0.49 12.94 -10.20
C ILE A 284 0.61 13.47 -11.13
N VAL A 285 1.79 13.78 -10.60
CA VAL A 285 2.93 14.31 -11.35
C VAL A 285 3.41 13.28 -12.36
N ARG A 286 3.59 12.02 -11.96
CA ARG A 286 4.01 10.97 -12.90
C ARG A 286 3.02 10.78 -14.04
N SER A 287 1.72 10.77 -13.74
CA SER A 287 0.66 10.69 -14.74
C SER A 287 0.74 11.85 -15.73
N ARG A 288 0.97 13.08 -15.24
CA ARG A 288 1.15 14.27 -16.09
C ARG A 288 2.41 14.19 -16.95
N VAL A 289 3.55 13.73 -16.41
CA VAL A 289 4.79 13.52 -17.19
C VAL A 289 4.55 12.52 -18.32
N LEU A 290 3.86 11.41 -18.05
CA LEU A 290 3.53 10.40 -19.08
C LEU A 290 2.58 10.97 -20.14
N PHE A 291 1.61 11.78 -19.75
CA PHE A 291 0.73 12.47 -20.70
C PHE A 291 1.52 13.42 -21.61
N ASN A 292 2.44 14.22 -21.06
CA ASN A 292 3.26 15.14 -21.84
C ASN A 292 4.15 14.43 -22.87
N GLN A 293 4.66 13.24 -22.52
CA GLN A 293 5.47 12.43 -23.43
C GLN A 293 4.68 11.93 -24.66
N LEU A 294 3.37 11.75 -24.52
CA LEU A 294 2.51 11.25 -25.61
C LEU A 294 1.83 12.36 -26.42
N TYR A 295 1.55 13.51 -25.79
CA TYR A 295 0.70 14.54 -26.36
C TYR A 295 1.34 15.93 -26.47
N GLU A 296 2.66 16.04 -26.31
CA GLU A 296 3.46 17.26 -26.58
C GLU A 296 2.88 18.52 -25.89
N ASN A 297 2.71 18.47 -24.57
CA ASN A 297 2.21 19.57 -23.71
C ASN A 297 0.76 20.02 -23.95
N LYS A 298 -0.05 19.27 -24.72
CA LYS A 298 -1.51 19.51 -24.73
C LYS A 298 -2.09 19.43 -23.31
N GLY A 299 -3.14 20.22 -23.06
CA GLY A 299 -3.83 20.27 -21.76
C GLY A 299 -3.00 20.85 -20.60
N GLU A 300 -1.90 21.57 -20.88
CA GLU A 300 -1.11 22.23 -19.84
C GLU A 300 -1.92 23.28 -19.09
N SER A 301 -2.65 24.14 -19.80
CA SER A 301 -3.52 25.14 -19.16
C SER A 301 -4.54 24.48 -18.22
N ASP A 302 -5.18 23.40 -18.64
CA ASP A 302 -6.19 22.71 -17.84
C ASP A 302 -5.59 22.06 -16.59
N PHE A 303 -4.38 21.48 -16.73
CA PHE A 303 -3.64 20.93 -15.58
C PHE A 303 -3.24 22.03 -14.59
N MET A 304 -2.65 23.12 -15.09
CA MET A 304 -2.25 24.26 -14.27
C MET A 304 -3.44 24.84 -13.52
N GLU A 305 -4.58 24.99 -14.20
CA GLU A 305 -5.82 25.47 -13.62
C GLU A 305 -6.39 24.48 -12.58
N SER A 306 -6.29 23.17 -12.83
CA SER A 306 -6.72 22.15 -11.87
C SER A 306 -5.91 22.19 -10.57
N VAL A 307 -4.58 22.35 -10.66
CA VAL A 307 -3.70 22.50 -9.48
C VAL A 307 -3.97 23.82 -8.76
N ARG A 308 -4.13 24.94 -9.49
CA ARG A 308 -4.52 26.24 -8.90
C ARG A 308 -5.81 26.12 -8.10
N ASN A 309 -6.84 25.53 -8.71
CA ASN A 309 -8.13 25.35 -8.06
C ASN A 309 -8.05 24.46 -6.82
N LEU A 310 -7.18 23.44 -6.80
CA LEU A 310 -6.94 22.64 -5.61
C LEU A 310 -6.27 23.46 -4.49
N PHE A 311 -5.27 24.30 -4.80
CA PHE A 311 -4.66 25.20 -3.82
C PHE A 311 -5.62 26.27 -3.31
N THR A 312 -6.51 26.77 -4.18
CA THR A 312 -7.61 27.65 -3.77
C THR A 312 -8.54 26.93 -2.79
N SER A 313 -8.92 25.68 -3.05
CA SER A 313 -9.70 24.86 -2.13
C SER A 313 -8.99 24.66 -0.79
N PHE A 314 -7.68 24.39 -0.79
CA PHE A 314 -6.89 24.33 0.45
C PHE A 314 -6.93 25.64 1.22
N SER A 315 -6.74 26.76 0.52
CA SER A 315 -6.75 28.10 1.10
C SER A 315 -8.11 28.47 1.71
N ILE A 316 -9.21 28.09 1.06
CA ILE A 316 -10.58 28.22 1.60
C ILE A 316 -10.74 27.35 2.85
N MET A 317 -10.28 26.09 2.80
CA MET A 317 -10.32 25.18 3.95
C MET A 317 -9.52 25.73 5.13
N MET A 318 -8.34 26.32 4.91
CA MET A 318 -7.54 26.92 5.99
C MET A 318 -8.26 28.10 6.66
N ASN A 319 -8.97 28.92 5.88
CA ASN A 319 -9.67 30.12 6.35
C ASN A 319 -11.00 29.85 7.05
N SER A 320 -11.50 28.61 7.06
CA SER A 320 -12.76 28.30 7.75
C SER A 320 -12.60 28.41 9.27
N ASP A 321 -13.67 28.75 10.00
CA ASP A 321 -13.67 28.77 11.47
C ASP A 321 -14.11 27.42 12.09
N ALA A 322 -14.39 26.41 11.25
CA ALA A 322 -14.88 25.12 11.70
C ALA A 322 -13.84 24.35 12.52
N GLU A 323 -14.11 24.14 13.81
CA GLU A 323 -13.21 23.41 14.72
C GLU A 323 -13.02 21.94 14.32
N SER A 324 -14.03 21.32 13.69
CA SER A 324 -13.96 19.95 13.18
C SER A 324 -12.79 19.73 12.22
N THR A 325 -12.39 20.78 11.48
CA THR A 325 -11.30 20.72 10.49
C THR A 325 -9.91 20.99 11.06
N SER A 326 -9.77 21.26 12.38
CA SER A 326 -8.50 21.66 13.00
C SER A 326 -7.36 20.66 12.78
N MET A 327 -7.63 19.36 12.96
CA MET A 327 -6.63 18.30 12.72
C MET A 327 -6.20 18.24 11.25
N VAL A 328 -7.15 18.41 10.33
CA VAL A 328 -6.88 18.39 8.89
C VAL A 328 -6.05 19.60 8.48
N LYS A 329 -6.34 20.79 9.02
CA LYS A 329 -5.55 22.01 8.79
C LYS A 329 -4.11 21.85 9.26
N GLY A 330 -3.91 21.27 10.44
CA GLY A 330 -2.57 20.92 10.94
C GLY A 330 -1.86 19.90 10.04
N ALA A 331 -2.59 18.91 9.53
CA ALA A 331 -2.04 17.93 8.59
C ALA A 331 -1.71 18.57 7.23
N ALA A 332 -2.53 19.48 6.71
CA ALA A 332 -2.25 20.20 5.47
C ALA A 332 -0.96 21.03 5.58
N LEU A 333 -0.78 21.77 6.68
CA LEU A 333 0.47 22.52 6.93
C LEU A 333 1.70 21.61 7.00
N LYS A 334 1.54 20.35 7.44
CA LYS A 334 2.63 19.38 7.52
C LYS A 334 2.93 18.69 6.18
N TYR A 335 1.91 18.32 5.42
CA TYR A 335 2.07 17.44 4.25
C TYR A 335 1.99 18.17 2.90
N VAL A 336 1.37 19.36 2.81
CA VAL A 336 1.37 20.12 1.56
C VAL A 336 2.80 20.55 1.15
N PRO A 337 3.70 20.97 2.05
CA PRO A 337 5.09 21.29 1.67
C PRO A 337 5.88 20.11 1.07
N THR A 338 5.52 18.87 1.41
CA THR A 338 6.28 17.69 0.95
C THR A 338 6.12 17.43 -0.54
N ILE A 339 5.11 18.02 -1.19
CA ILE A 339 4.83 17.81 -2.63
C ILE A 339 5.68 18.72 -3.54
N VAL A 340 6.34 19.73 -2.97
CA VAL A 340 7.00 20.82 -3.73
C VAL A 340 7.99 20.29 -4.77
N ASN A 341 8.84 19.34 -4.36
CA ASN A 341 9.91 18.82 -5.21
C ASN A 341 9.38 17.99 -6.40
N ASP A 342 8.21 17.37 -6.25
CA ASP A 342 7.54 16.64 -7.34
C ASP A 342 6.75 17.61 -8.23
N VAL A 343 5.97 18.52 -7.64
CA VAL A 343 5.08 19.44 -8.39
C VAL A 343 5.87 20.39 -9.27
N LYS A 344 7.04 20.88 -8.84
CA LYS A 344 7.90 21.77 -9.65
C LYS A 344 8.35 21.16 -10.99
N LEU A 345 8.24 19.83 -11.16
CA LEU A 345 8.62 19.14 -12.40
C LEU A 345 7.60 19.40 -13.53
N VAL A 346 6.37 19.77 -13.18
CA VAL A 346 5.24 19.91 -14.11
C VAL A 346 4.43 21.19 -13.89
N PHE A 347 4.86 22.05 -12.97
CA PHE A 347 4.17 23.29 -12.61
C PHE A 347 5.20 24.42 -12.41
N ASP A 348 4.85 25.64 -12.80
CA ASP A 348 5.72 26.80 -12.68
C ASP A 348 6.09 27.11 -11.20
N PRO A 349 7.38 27.11 -10.82
CA PRO A 349 7.82 27.34 -9.45
C PRO A 349 7.41 28.72 -8.89
N LYS A 350 7.38 29.75 -9.75
CA LYS A 350 7.02 31.11 -9.32
C LYS A 350 5.55 31.20 -8.95
N GLU A 351 4.68 30.62 -9.77
CA GLU A 351 3.25 30.50 -9.47
C GLU A 351 3.00 29.60 -8.26
N LEU A 352 3.74 28.49 -8.10
CA LEU A 352 3.65 27.64 -6.91
C LEU A 352 3.97 28.42 -5.64
N SER A 353 5.00 29.27 -5.68
CA SER A 353 5.37 30.15 -4.56
C SER A 353 4.24 31.10 -4.17
N LYS A 354 3.48 31.64 -5.14
CA LYS A 354 2.30 32.48 -4.86
C LYS A 354 1.18 31.68 -4.17
N LEU A 355 0.92 30.46 -4.63
CA LEU A 355 -0.09 29.58 -4.04
C LEU A 355 0.25 29.20 -2.59
N PHE A 356 1.52 28.90 -2.31
CA PHE A 356 1.99 28.67 -0.93
C PHE A 356 1.83 29.91 -0.06
N SER A 357 2.15 31.09 -0.61
CA SER A 357 1.96 32.34 0.13
C SER A 357 0.51 32.59 0.50
N GLU A 358 -0.42 32.37 -0.43
CA GLU A 358 -1.86 32.47 -0.15
C GLU A 358 -2.30 31.43 0.91
N PHE A 359 -1.91 30.18 0.73
CA PHE A 359 -2.22 29.09 1.65
C PHE A 359 -1.78 29.38 3.09
N ILE A 360 -0.56 29.90 3.28
CA ILE A 360 -0.01 30.25 4.61
C ILE A 360 -0.72 31.48 5.20
N LEU A 361 -1.03 32.48 4.37
CA LEU A 361 -1.71 33.70 4.84
C LEU A 361 -3.16 33.47 5.24
N LYS A 362 -3.82 32.44 4.68
CA LYS A 362 -5.19 32.05 5.03
C LYS A 362 -5.33 31.31 6.36
N VAL A 363 -4.23 31.02 7.06
CA VAL A 363 -4.29 30.49 8.42
C VAL A 363 -4.72 31.60 9.39
N PRO A 364 -5.84 31.44 10.14
CA PRO A 364 -6.31 32.47 11.08
C PRO A 364 -5.26 32.85 12.13
N PRO A 365 -5.16 34.14 12.52
CA PRO A 365 -4.19 34.58 13.51
C PRO A 365 -4.39 33.90 14.87
N GLY A 366 -3.28 33.56 15.55
CA GLY A 366 -3.29 32.87 16.84
C GLY A 366 -3.65 31.38 16.79
N ARG A 367 -3.92 30.80 15.61
CA ARG A 367 -4.18 29.37 15.42
C ARG A 367 -3.03 28.71 14.66
N LEU A 368 -2.66 27.49 15.07
CA LEU A 368 -1.68 26.65 14.36
C LEU A 368 -0.32 27.34 14.13
N VAL A 369 0.08 28.27 15.01
CA VAL A 369 1.30 29.09 14.86
C VAL A 369 2.53 28.20 14.67
N LYS A 370 2.68 27.17 15.52
CA LYS A 370 3.74 26.19 15.42
C LYS A 370 3.76 25.51 14.05
N GLN A 371 2.63 24.90 13.64
CA GLN A 371 2.53 24.18 12.36
C GLN A 371 2.78 25.11 11.16
N LYS A 372 2.38 26.37 11.25
CA LYS A 372 2.63 27.39 10.22
C LYS A 372 4.12 27.70 10.08
N LEU A 373 4.84 27.85 11.20
CA LEU A 373 6.29 28.05 11.19
C LEU A 373 7.04 26.82 10.63
N TYR A 374 6.65 25.61 11.03
CA TYR A 374 7.24 24.37 10.48
C TYR A 374 6.93 24.18 8.99
N CYS A 375 5.74 24.54 8.53
CA CYS A 375 5.40 24.56 7.10
C CYS A 375 6.37 25.48 6.31
N MET A 376 6.65 26.67 6.83
CA MET A 376 7.63 27.59 6.21
C MET A 376 9.05 27.01 6.25
N ILE A 377 9.44 26.35 7.34
CA ILE A 377 10.73 25.64 7.44
C ILE A 377 10.86 24.58 6.35
N ASP A 378 9.83 23.76 6.14
CA ASP A 378 9.83 22.71 5.12
C ASP A 378 9.92 23.30 3.70
N ILE A 379 9.27 24.45 3.45
CA ILE A 379 9.39 25.17 2.18
C ILE A 379 10.81 25.71 1.98
N VAL A 380 11.47 26.23 3.02
CA VAL A 380 12.86 26.71 2.95
C VAL A 380 13.83 25.56 2.62
N HIS A 381 13.58 24.36 3.14
CA HIS A 381 14.38 23.17 2.82
C HIS A 381 14.11 22.58 1.42
N SER A 382 13.01 22.98 0.77
CA SER A 382 12.69 22.54 -0.58
C SER A 382 13.51 23.28 -1.64
N ASP A 383 13.58 22.71 -2.84
CA ASP A 383 14.26 23.35 -3.98
C ASP A 383 13.53 24.60 -4.51
N LEU A 384 12.37 24.95 -3.94
CA LEU A 384 11.67 26.18 -4.28
C LEU A 384 12.45 27.39 -3.77
N PHE A 385 12.96 27.34 -2.54
CA PHE A 385 13.67 28.46 -1.92
C PHE A 385 15.10 28.61 -2.44
N THR A 386 15.65 27.62 -3.14
CA THR A 386 16.93 27.75 -3.83
C THR A 386 16.85 28.63 -5.08
N GLN A 387 15.64 28.87 -5.62
CA GLN A 387 15.44 29.72 -6.80
C GLN A 387 15.24 31.19 -6.43
N HIS A 388 15.94 32.09 -7.14
CA HIS A 388 15.90 33.53 -6.90
C HIS A 388 14.48 34.11 -6.96
N ASP A 389 13.76 33.88 -8.05
CA ASP A 389 12.41 34.44 -8.28
C ASP A 389 11.36 33.93 -7.30
N CYS A 390 11.55 32.72 -6.76
CA CYS A 390 10.68 32.15 -5.73
C CYS A 390 10.94 32.80 -4.37
N ARG A 391 12.21 33.07 -4.04
CA ARG A 391 12.58 33.79 -2.81
C ARG A 391 12.02 35.21 -2.77
N GLU A 392 11.97 35.91 -3.90
CA GLU A 392 11.36 37.24 -3.96
C GLU A 392 9.90 37.24 -3.51
N ILE A 393 9.19 36.11 -3.65
CA ILE A 393 7.79 35.95 -3.24
C ILE A 393 7.69 35.44 -1.79
N LEU A 394 8.49 34.43 -1.44
CA LEU A 394 8.38 33.72 -0.17
C LEU A 394 9.05 34.45 0.99
N LEU A 395 10.20 35.09 0.76
CA LEU A 395 10.96 35.74 1.83
C LEU A 395 10.22 36.92 2.46
N PRO A 396 9.57 37.83 1.71
CA PRO A 396 8.78 38.90 2.33
C PRO A 396 7.69 38.36 3.26
N LEU A 397 6.99 37.31 2.85
CA LEU A 397 6.00 36.63 3.68
C LEU A 397 6.62 36.06 4.97
N MET A 398 7.71 35.28 4.84
CA MET A 398 8.35 34.64 5.98
C MET A 398 8.90 35.67 6.98
N THR A 399 9.50 36.76 6.49
CA THR A 399 9.98 37.86 7.34
C THR A 399 8.85 38.59 8.06
N ASP A 400 7.70 38.80 7.42
CA ASP A 400 6.55 39.41 8.09
C ASP A 400 5.95 38.49 9.17
N GLN A 401 5.89 37.18 8.92
CA GLN A 401 5.45 36.21 9.93
C GLN A 401 6.43 36.10 11.10
N LEU A 402 7.74 36.02 10.82
CA LEU A 402 8.78 36.02 11.85
C LEU A 402 8.69 37.26 12.73
N LYS A 403 8.54 38.45 12.12
CA LYS A 403 8.40 39.70 12.87
C LYS A 403 7.20 39.65 13.81
N LEU A 404 6.04 39.24 13.30
CA LEU A 404 4.80 39.15 14.08
C LEU A 404 4.98 38.24 15.31
N HIS A 405 5.45 37.01 15.12
CA HIS A 405 5.55 36.02 16.20
C HIS A 405 6.68 36.33 17.18
N LEU A 406 7.80 36.92 16.72
CA LEU A 406 8.87 37.40 17.60
C LEU A 406 8.42 38.58 18.48
N GLU A 407 7.59 39.49 17.96
CA GLU A 407 7.01 40.59 18.73
C GLU A 407 5.95 40.11 19.74
N GLN A 408 5.24 39.03 19.42
CA GLN A 408 4.23 38.41 20.29
C GLN A 408 4.82 37.37 21.27
N HIS A 409 6.11 37.06 21.16
CA HIS A 409 6.78 35.99 21.92
C HIS A 409 6.15 34.60 21.74
N GLU A 410 5.65 34.31 20.53
CA GLU A 410 5.04 33.02 20.19
C GLU A 410 6.05 32.08 19.51
N GLU A 411 6.13 30.82 19.97
CA GLU A 411 6.91 29.75 19.31
C GLU A 411 8.35 30.18 18.93
N LEU A 412 9.06 30.79 19.87
CA LEU A 412 10.39 31.38 19.65
C LEU A 412 11.42 30.39 19.10
N GLU A 413 11.37 29.13 19.54
CA GLU A 413 12.25 28.06 19.02
C GLU A 413 12.05 27.86 17.51
N ALA A 414 10.80 27.78 17.05
CA ALA A 414 10.48 27.62 15.64
C ALA A 414 10.81 28.89 14.82
N CYS A 415 10.66 30.08 15.42
CA CYS A 415 11.09 31.32 14.80
C CYS A 415 12.61 31.37 14.59
N CYS A 416 13.38 30.98 15.61
CA CYS A 416 14.83 30.87 15.54
C CYS A 416 15.26 29.87 14.47
N GLN A 417 14.64 28.69 14.44
CA GLN A 417 14.93 27.66 13.45
C GLN A 417 14.63 28.13 12.02
N LEU A 418 13.47 28.76 11.79
CA LEU A 418 13.11 29.31 10.48
C LEU A 418 14.10 30.38 10.01
N LEU A 419 14.46 31.33 10.89
CA LEU A 419 15.44 32.36 10.56
C LEU A 419 16.82 31.76 10.26
N SER A 420 17.27 30.78 11.06
CA SER A 420 18.54 30.06 10.83
C SER A 420 18.54 29.41 9.45
N ASN A 421 17.52 28.62 9.14
CA ASN A 421 17.44 27.90 7.86
C ASN A 421 17.39 28.86 6.65
N ILE A 422 16.68 30.00 6.77
CA ILE A 422 16.68 31.02 5.72
C ILE A 422 18.10 31.55 5.49
N LEU A 423 18.83 31.90 6.56
CA LEU A 423 20.18 32.43 6.47
C LEU A 423 21.17 31.38 5.94
N GLU A 424 21.05 30.13 6.37
CA GLU A 424 21.84 29.00 5.88
C GLU A 424 21.68 28.82 4.37
N VAL A 425 20.45 28.86 3.85
CA VAL A 425 20.22 28.77 2.41
C VAL A 425 20.79 29.98 1.68
N LEU A 426 20.59 31.21 2.19
CA LEU A 426 21.10 32.44 1.57
C LEU A 426 22.63 32.55 1.58
N TYR A 427 23.30 31.85 2.50
CA TYR A 427 24.77 31.79 2.58
C TYR A 427 25.39 30.81 1.59
N ARG A 428 24.62 29.86 1.05
CA ARG A 428 25.12 28.90 0.06
C ARG A 428 25.56 29.63 -1.22
N SER A 429 26.59 29.10 -1.87
CA SER A 429 27.12 29.66 -3.11
C SER A 429 26.29 29.30 -4.36
N ASP A 430 25.43 28.29 -4.27
CA ASP A 430 24.70 27.71 -5.41
C ASP A 430 23.27 28.25 -5.58
N VAL A 431 22.86 29.23 -4.76
CA VAL A 431 21.50 29.79 -4.79
C VAL A 431 21.38 31.12 -5.55
N GLY A 432 22.47 31.63 -6.14
CA GLY A 432 22.48 32.91 -6.85
C GLY A 432 22.50 34.14 -5.91
N PRO A 433 22.17 35.35 -6.40
CA PRO A 433 22.28 36.58 -5.61
C PRO A 433 21.41 36.57 -4.34
N SER A 434 22.02 36.87 -3.19
CA SER A 434 21.35 36.92 -1.88
C SER A 434 21.44 38.26 -1.17
N GLN A 435 22.19 39.24 -1.72
CA GLN A 435 22.42 40.54 -1.05
C GLN A 435 21.13 41.30 -0.74
N TRP A 436 20.22 41.39 -1.72
CA TRP A 436 18.93 42.05 -1.53
C TRP A 436 18.04 41.33 -0.51
N HIS A 437 18.06 39.99 -0.54
CA HIS A 437 17.35 39.15 0.43
C HIS A 437 17.84 39.38 1.87
N ILE A 438 19.17 39.46 2.07
CA ILE A 438 19.77 39.77 3.38
C ILE A 438 19.39 41.18 3.82
N GLN A 439 19.37 42.15 2.90
CA GLN A 439 18.95 43.52 3.22
C GLN A 439 17.51 43.56 3.76
N ILE A 440 16.57 42.83 3.15
CA ILE A 440 15.18 42.73 3.65
C ILE A 440 15.14 42.17 5.07
N ILE A 441 15.88 41.09 5.33
CA ILE A 441 15.95 40.47 6.67
C ILE A 441 16.47 41.49 7.69
N MET A 442 17.56 42.20 7.35
CA MET A 442 18.15 43.21 8.24
C MET A 442 17.18 44.36 8.52
N GLU A 443 16.52 44.89 7.50
CA GLU A 443 15.58 46.01 7.64
C GLU A 443 14.34 45.62 8.45
N LYS A 444 13.79 44.41 8.22
CA LYS A 444 12.54 43.98 8.86
C LYS A 444 12.73 43.35 10.24
N LEU A 445 13.79 42.58 10.45
CA LEU A 445 13.92 41.68 11.60
C LEU A 445 15.00 42.09 12.60
N LEU A 446 16.06 42.80 12.22
CA LEU A 446 17.21 43.07 13.10
C LEU A 446 16.81 43.69 14.45
N ARG A 447 15.97 44.73 14.40
CA ARG A 447 15.48 45.40 15.62
C ARG A 447 14.64 44.48 16.49
N THR A 448 13.76 43.69 15.87
CA THR A 448 12.85 42.78 16.56
C THR A 448 13.64 41.65 17.20
N VAL A 449 14.54 40.99 16.46
CA VAL A 449 15.44 39.95 16.97
C VAL A 449 16.27 40.47 18.14
N ASN A 450 16.90 41.64 18.01
CA ASN A 450 17.69 42.22 19.11
C ASN A 450 16.85 42.43 20.38
N ARG A 451 15.62 42.92 20.23
CA ARG A 451 14.69 43.11 21.37
C ARG A 451 14.29 41.78 22.00
N THR A 452 13.98 40.77 21.18
CA THR A 452 13.62 39.44 21.66
C THR A 452 14.80 38.79 22.40
N VAL A 453 16.02 38.85 21.86
CA VAL A 453 17.24 38.33 22.51
C VAL A 453 17.51 39.03 23.84
N ILE A 454 17.40 40.37 23.89
CA ILE A 454 17.54 41.13 25.14
C ILE A 454 16.50 40.68 26.18
N SER A 455 15.27 40.40 25.77
CA SER A 455 14.20 39.96 26.67
C SER A 455 14.39 38.53 27.21
N LEU A 456 15.00 37.64 26.42
CA LEU A 456 15.19 36.24 26.80
C LEU A 456 16.23 36.05 27.90
N GLY A 457 17.22 36.95 27.99
CA GLY A 457 18.30 36.87 28.97
C GLY A 457 19.30 35.75 28.66
N ARG A 458 20.56 35.90 29.10
CA ARG A 458 21.70 35.05 28.70
C ARG A 458 21.59 33.57 29.09
N ASP A 459 20.70 33.23 30.01
CA ASP A 459 20.51 31.86 30.50
C ASP A 459 19.45 31.07 29.70
N SER A 460 18.85 31.70 28.68
CA SER A 460 17.87 31.05 27.82
C SER A 460 18.52 29.96 26.95
N PRO A 461 17.92 28.76 26.82
CA PRO A 461 18.44 27.70 25.95
C PRO A 461 18.36 28.05 24.45
N LEU A 462 17.76 29.19 24.09
CA LEU A 462 17.62 29.71 22.73
C LEU A 462 18.71 30.73 22.35
N ILE A 463 19.60 31.12 23.29
CA ILE A 463 20.69 32.09 23.06
C ILE A 463 22.01 31.39 22.81
#